data_AF-A0A0J8U068-F1
#
_entry.id   AF-A0A0J8U068-F1
#
_cell.length_a   1.000
_cell.length_b   1.000
_cell.length_c   1.000
_cell.angle_alpha   90.00
_cell.angle_beta   90.00
_cell.angle_gamma   90.00
#
_symmetry.space_group_name_H-M   'P 1'
#
loop_
_entity.id
_entity.type
_entity.pdbx_description
1 polymer ?
#
loop_
_entity_poly.entity_id
_entity_poly.type
_entity_poly.pdbx_seq_one_letter_code
_entity_poly.pdbx_strand_id
1 'polypeptide(L)'
;MTVAVRLSNGTVVAPVRLRRDGYRGSESIVESATVHASSNYVVLDPGTSEFTIEGPPVTDKTTVLLRYERIAEVPELPEIVATDEAMAELRMQWQNVDAFYRRVEDVSASTTTPTRTITLADLRIIDVDTDQIPASAAGWTAAPDYLGLPAPLTALVPGSLGGVPELVEDRINGNGRRVKVWAARHGQEHATLVVEFQVAYADARTRMVKKDPWNSRRNAKRIPVTDTKFVELHAQVPVAITADTLDAARVEVNRIVAEIEAQLAEPVAVCATCAGAGLVLTGDVRERKL
;
A
#
# COMPACT_ATOMS: atom_id res chain seq x y z
N MET A 1 3.19 14.73 -9.49
CA MET A 1 4.44 14.07 -9.86
C MET A 1 4.15 12.59 -10.06
N THR A 2 4.59 11.99 -11.16
CA THR A 2 4.36 10.56 -11.48
C THR A 2 5.55 9.75 -10.99
N VAL A 3 5.30 8.60 -10.36
CA VAL A 3 6.33 7.76 -9.72
C VAL A 3 6.42 6.43 -10.46
N ALA A 4 7.59 6.08 -10.97
CA ALA A 4 7.88 4.79 -11.58
C ALA A 4 8.68 3.90 -10.61
N VAL A 5 8.61 2.59 -10.77
CA VAL A 5 9.36 1.61 -9.97
C VAL A 5 10.43 0.98 -10.85
N ARG A 6 11.69 1.01 -10.43
CA ARG A 6 12.77 0.26 -11.09
C ARG A 6 13.07 -0.99 -10.27
N LEU A 7 12.99 -2.13 -10.95
CA LEU A 7 13.27 -3.45 -10.41
C LEU A 7 14.77 -3.74 -10.44
N SER A 8 15.21 -4.72 -9.65
CA SER A 8 16.61 -5.13 -9.52
C SER A 8 17.26 -5.59 -10.84
N ASN A 9 16.48 -6.11 -11.77
CA ASN A 9 16.93 -6.51 -13.11
C ASN A 9 17.10 -5.32 -14.09
N GLY A 10 16.83 -4.09 -13.66
CA GLY A 10 16.89 -2.87 -14.46
C GLY A 10 15.60 -2.53 -15.22
N THR A 11 14.56 -3.37 -15.14
CA THR A 11 13.24 -3.11 -15.73
C THR A 11 12.54 -1.99 -14.97
N VAL A 12 11.85 -1.09 -15.69
CA VAL A 12 11.10 0.01 -15.08
C VAL A 12 9.60 -0.17 -15.34
N VAL A 13 8.81 -0.08 -14.28
CA VAL A 13 7.34 -0.08 -14.33
C VAL A 13 6.85 1.34 -14.08
N ALA A 14 6.36 1.99 -15.12
CA ALA A 14 5.82 3.35 -15.06
C ALA A 14 4.28 3.32 -15.07
N PRO A 15 3.58 3.86 -14.06
CA PRO A 15 2.14 3.99 -14.12
C PRO A 15 1.74 5.00 -15.21
N VAL A 16 0.74 4.65 -16.01
CA VAL A 16 0.28 5.51 -17.11
C VAL A 16 -1.20 5.79 -16.94
N ARG A 17 -1.55 7.09 -16.95
CA ARG A 17 -2.94 7.55 -17.03
C ARG A 17 -3.26 7.88 -18.49
N LEU A 18 -3.79 6.89 -19.19
CA LEU A 18 -4.33 7.06 -20.53
C LEU A 18 -5.64 7.83 -20.46
N ARG A 19 -5.76 8.90 -21.24
CA ARG A 19 -7.03 9.60 -21.38
C ARG A 19 -8.00 8.69 -22.14
N ARG A 20 -9.15 8.41 -21.51
CA ARG A 20 -10.30 7.77 -22.16
C ARG A 20 -11.29 8.87 -22.54
N ASP A 21 -11.31 9.27 -23.81
CA ASP A 21 -12.32 10.17 -24.33
C ASP A 21 -13.43 9.35 -24.99
N GLY A 22 -14.41 8.94 -24.16
CA GLY A 22 -15.56 8.09 -24.49
C GLY A 22 -15.81 7.84 -25.98
N TYR A 23 -16.41 8.81 -26.69
CA TYR A 23 -16.87 8.66 -28.08
C TYR A 23 -15.78 8.86 -29.15
N ARG A 24 -14.61 9.43 -28.80
CA ARG A 24 -13.53 9.78 -29.75
C ARG A 24 -12.37 8.78 -29.78
N GLY A 25 -12.36 7.81 -28.86
CA GLY A 25 -11.29 6.81 -28.72
C GLY A 25 -10.45 7.04 -27.47
N SER A 26 -9.61 6.06 -27.15
CA SER A 26 -8.69 6.12 -26.00
C SER A 26 -7.26 6.35 -26.46
N GLU A 27 -6.47 7.04 -25.64
CA GLU A 27 -5.01 6.99 -25.79
C GLU A 27 -4.51 5.54 -25.67
N SER A 28 -3.50 5.19 -26.46
CA SER A 28 -2.82 3.89 -26.43
C SER A 28 -1.32 4.06 -26.34
N ILE A 29 -0.63 3.12 -25.71
CA ILE A 29 0.84 3.09 -25.68
C ILE A 29 1.34 2.41 -26.96
N VAL A 30 2.38 2.96 -27.57
CA VAL A 30 3.08 2.34 -28.69
C VAL A 30 4.01 1.26 -28.13
N GLU A 31 3.61 0.00 -28.25
CA GLU A 31 4.45 -1.12 -27.86
C GLU A 31 5.63 -1.30 -28.81
N SER A 32 6.77 -1.71 -28.27
CA SER A 32 7.97 -2.01 -29.02
C SER A 32 8.69 -3.22 -28.42
N ALA A 33 9.86 -3.57 -28.95
CA ALA A 33 10.66 -4.68 -28.41
C ALA A 33 11.07 -4.47 -26.95
N THR A 34 11.09 -3.23 -26.46
CA THR A 34 11.54 -2.89 -25.09
C THR A 34 10.47 -2.13 -24.28
N VAL A 35 9.28 -1.94 -24.86
CA VAL A 35 8.15 -1.20 -24.25
C VAL A 35 6.91 -2.06 -24.34
N HIS A 36 6.38 -2.47 -23.19
CA HIS A 36 5.20 -3.33 -23.09
C HIS A 36 4.11 -2.62 -22.30
N ALA A 37 2.89 -2.60 -22.83
CA ALA A 37 1.77 -1.89 -22.23
C ALA A 37 0.82 -2.84 -21.51
N SER A 38 0.32 -2.41 -20.36
CA SER A 38 -0.80 -3.03 -19.67
C SER A 38 -1.85 -1.97 -19.35
N SER A 39 -3.02 -2.38 -18.86
CA SER A 39 -4.20 -1.52 -18.75
C SER A 39 -4.00 -0.23 -17.94
N ASN A 40 -2.99 -0.16 -17.06
CA ASN A 40 -2.70 1.01 -16.22
C ASN A 40 -1.20 1.33 -16.05
N TYR A 41 -0.30 0.60 -16.71
CA TYR A 41 1.15 0.77 -16.56
C TYR A 41 1.90 0.33 -17.81
N VAL A 42 3.13 0.81 -17.95
CA VAL A 42 4.10 0.41 -18.98
C VAL A 42 5.28 -0.25 -18.31
N VAL A 43 5.74 -1.34 -18.89
CA VAL A 43 6.96 -2.05 -18.53
C VAL A 43 8.02 -1.70 -19.57
N LEU A 44 9.16 -1.21 -19.10
CA LEU A 44 10.30 -0.82 -19.92
C LEU A 44 11.48 -1.74 -19.62
N ASP A 45 12.05 -2.34 -20.65
CA ASP A 45 13.22 -3.17 -20.51
C ASP A 45 14.47 -2.36 -20.09
N PRO A 46 15.48 -3.01 -19.49
CA PRO A 46 16.69 -2.34 -19.03
C PRO A 46 17.34 -1.51 -20.13
N GLY A 47 17.62 -0.24 -19.82
CA GLY A 47 18.23 0.71 -20.76
C GLY A 47 17.25 1.53 -21.60
N THR A 48 15.95 1.27 -21.51
CA THR A 48 14.92 2.08 -22.16
C THR A 48 14.64 3.36 -21.36
N SER A 49 14.73 4.53 -21.99
CA SER A 49 14.61 5.83 -21.33
C SER A 49 13.30 6.56 -21.61
N GLU A 50 12.52 6.13 -22.60
CA GLU A 50 11.31 6.81 -23.04
C GLU A 50 10.29 5.85 -23.66
N PHE A 51 9.04 6.29 -23.72
CA PHE A 51 7.97 5.61 -24.44
C PHE A 51 6.95 6.61 -25.00
N THR A 52 6.21 6.19 -26.02
CA THR A 52 5.27 7.05 -26.75
C THR A 52 3.83 6.64 -26.46
N ILE A 53 2.97 7.63 -26.28
CA ILE A 53 1.52 7.48 -26.19
C ILE A 53 0.91 8.11 -27.45
N GLU A 54 0.12 7.33 -28.17
CA GLU A 54 -0.72 7.75 -29.27
C GLU A 54 -2.08 8.21 -28.75
N GLY A 55 -2.54 9.36 -29.23
CA GLY A 55 -3.90 9.85 -29.03
C GLY A 55 -4.87 9.32 -30.08
N PRO A 56 -6.17 9.65 -29.96
CA PRO A 56 -7.15 9.27 -30.96
C PRO A 56 -6.87 9.96 -32.31
N PRO A 57 -7.12 9.29 -33.45
CA PRO A 57 -6.94 9.88 -34.77
C PRO A 57 -7.86 11.09 -34.95
N VAL A 58 -7.30 12.19 -35.45
CA VAL A 58 -8.00 13.43 -35.77
C VAL A 58 -8.10 13.55 -37.28
N THR A 59 -9.33 13.60 -37.79
CA THR A 59 -9.58 13.83 -39.22
C THR A 59 -9.94 15.29 -39.44
N ASP A 60 -9.04 16.01 -40.10
CA ASP A 60 -9.30 17.35 -40.59
C ASP A 60 -9.87 17.27 -42.01
N LYS A 61 -11.01 17.93 -42.22
CA LYS A 61 -11.64 18.05 -43.53
C LYS A 61 -11.38 19.45 -44.07
N THR A 62 -10.76 19.51 -45.23
CA THR A 62 -10.58 20.74 -45.99
C THR A 62 -11.52 20.72 -47.19
N THR A 63 -12.44 21.67 -47.23
CA THR A 63 -13.38 21.87 -48.34
C THR A 63 -12.88 23.03 -49.20
N VAL A 64 -12.61 22.77 -50.48
CA VAL A 64 -12.24 23.79 -51.45
C VAL A 64 -13.40 23.94 -52.43
N LEU A 65 -13.92 25.17 -52.55
CA LEU A 65 -14.91 25.47 -53.58
C LEU A 65 -14.25 25.33 -54.95
N LEU A 66 -14.83 24.49 -55.82
CA LEU A 66 -14.40 24.41 -57.22
C LEU A 66 -15.23 25.35 -58.10
N ARG A 67 -16.56 25.28 -57.96
CA ARG A 67 -17.53 26.09 -58.72
C ARG A 67 -18.95 25.88 -58.21
N TYR A 68 -19.86 26.72 -58.66
CA TYR A 68 -21.31 26.50 -58.63
C TYR A 68 -21.77 26.05 -60.01
N GLU A 69 -22.47 24.91 -60.08
CA GLU A 69 -23.06 24.38 -61.31
C GLU A 69 -24.56 24.61 -61.30
N ARG A 70 -25.09 25.13 -62.41
CA ARG A 70 -26.52 25.39 -62.57
C ARG A 70 -27.28 24.06 -62.70
N ILE A 71 -28.26 23.83 -61.83
CA ILE A 71 -29.08 22.60 -61.79
C ILE A 71 -30.46 22.74 -62.44
N ALA A 72 -30.87 23.98 -62.78
CA ALA A 72 -32.12 24.27 -63.48
C ALA A 72 -31.84 25.18 -64.68
N GLU A 73 -32.45 24.87 -65.81
CA GLU A 73 -32.20 25.61 -67.05
C GLU A 73 -32.95 26.95 -67.03
N VAL A 74 -32.21 28.02 -66.73
CA VAL A 74 -32.70 29.41 -66.73
C VAL A 74 -31.86 30.20 -67.74
N PRO A 75 -32.41 30.59 -68.91
CA PRO A 75 -31.64 31.13 -70.02
C PRO A 75 -30.77 32.35 -69.70
N GLU A 76 -31.16 33.13 -68.70
CA GLU A 76 -30.51 34.39 -68.32
C GLU A 76 -29.39 34.22 -67.28
N LEU A 77 -29.24 33.01 -66.70
CA LEU A 77 -28.24 32.71 -65.68
C LEU A 77 -27.06 31.91 -66.27
N PRO A 78 -25.80 32.18 -65.89
CA PRO A 78 -24.64 31.44 -66.40
C PRO A 78 -24.66 29.97 -65.99
N GLU A 79 -24.12 29.07 -66.81
CA GLU A 79 -24.10 27.63 -66.50
C GLU A 79 -23.17 27.28 -65.33
N ILE A 80 -22.07 28.01 -65.18
CA ILE A 80 -21.06 27.82 -64.13
C ILE A 80 -20.68 29.17 -63.53
N VAL A 81 -20.56 29.23 -62.21
CA VAL A 81 -20.03 30.39 -61.48
C VAL A 81 -18.82 29.93 -60.66
N ALA A 82 -17.64 30.50 -60.93
CA ALA A 82 -16.37 29.97 -60.42
C ALA A 82 -15.99 30.45 -59.00
N THR A 83 -16.55 31.56 -58.52
CA THR A 83 -16.16 32.19 -57.25
C THR A 83 -17.36 32.58 -56.40
N ASP A 84 -17.14 32.69 -55.08
CA ASP A 84 -18.14 33.19 -54.13
C ASP A 84 -18.54 34.65 -54.42
N GLU A 85 -17.60 35.46 -54.91
CA GLU A 85 -17.83 36.87 -55.26
C GLU A 85 -18.81 37.00 -56.43
N ALA A 86 -18.59 36.25 -57.51
CA ALA A 86 -19.49 36.25 -58.67
C ALA A 86 -20.89 35.69 -58.30
N MET A 87 -20.95 34.73 -57.37
CA MET A 87 -22.21 34.21 -56.86
C MET A 87 -22.95 35.26 -55.99
N ALA A 88 -22.22 36.07 -55.21
CA ALA A 88 -22.79 37.17 -54.44
C ALA A 88 -23.36 38.27 -55.34
N GLU A 89 -22.71 38.58 -56.46
CA GLU A 89 -23.22 39.53 -57.46
C GLU A 89 -24.54 39.05 -58.07
N LEU A 90 -24.65 37.77 -58.42
CA LEU A 90 -25.90 37.20 -58.93
C LEU A 90 -27.03 37.27 -57.89
N ARG A 91 -26.73 36.99 -56.61
CA ARG A 91 -27.71 37.12 -55.51
C ARG A 91 -28.26 38.55 -55.33
N MET A 92 -27.51 39.58 -55.71
CA MET A 92 -27.98 40.96 -55.66
C MET A 92 -28.91 41.31 -56.82
N GLN A 93 -28.74 40.66 -57.96
CA GLN A 93 -29.48 40.95 -59.20
C GLN A 93 -30.74 40.08 -59.34
N TRP A 94 -30.73 38.90 -58.73
CA TRP A 94 -31.74 37.88 -58.92
C TRP A 94 -32.25 37.32 -57.58
N GLN A 95 -33.56 37.10 -57.48
CA GLN A 95 -34.16 36.46 -56.31
C GLN A 95 -34.03 34.94 -56.43
N ASN A 96 -33.72 34.27 -55.31
CA ASN A 96 -33.66 32.80 -55.20
C ASN A 96 -32.59 32.11 -56.07
N VAL A 97 -31.50 32.80 -56.43
CA VAL A 97 -30.41 32.24 -57.26
C VAL A 97 -29.84 30.94 -56.69
N ASP A 98 -29.71 30.86 -55.36
CA ASP A 98 -29.19 29.67 -54.68
C ASP A 98 -30.03 28.39 -54.94
N ALA A 99 -31.31 28.53 -55.31
CA ALA A 99 -32.16 27.38 -55.68
C ALA A 99 -31.81 26.80 -57.06
N PHE A 100 -31.14 27.58 -57.92
CA PHE A 100 -30.79 27.19 -59.28
C PHE A 100 -29.36 26.67 -59.40
N TYR A 101 -28.54 26.78 -58.36
CA TYR A 101 -27.15 26.35 -58.38
C TYR A 101 -26.84 25.31 -57.30
N ARG A 102 -26.00 24.34 -57.65
CA ARG A 102 -25.38 23.40 -56.74
C ARG A 102 -23.92 23.77 -56.55
N ARG A 103 -23.50 23.89 -55.29
CA ARG A 103 -22.10 24.08 -54.92
C ARG A 103 -21.33 22.77 -55.17
N VAL A 104 -20.26 22.84 -55.96
CA VAL A 104 -19.34 21.73 -56.23
C VAL A 104 -18.05 22.03 -55.46
N GLU A 105 -17.72 21.16 -54.52
CA GLU A 105 -16.55 21.28 -53.66
C GLU A 105 -15.67 20.05 -53.82
N ASP A 106 -14.36 20.27 -53.77
CA ASP A 106 -13.41 19.19 -53.52
C ASP A 106 -13.27 19.04 -52.00
N VAL A 107 -13.49 17.82 -51.52
CA VAL A 107 -13.42 17.50 -50.09
C VAL A 107 -12.27 16.54 -49.90
N SER A 108 -11.14 17.08 -49.43
CA SER A 108 -10.03 16.26 -48.98
C SER A 108 -10.12 16.08 -47.46
N ALA A 109 -9.83 14.85 -47.02
CA ALA A 109 -9.74 14.51 -45.61
C ALA A 109 -8.34 13.99 -45.33
N SER A 110 -7.67 14.58 -44.35
CA SER A 110 -6.39 14.09 -43.83
C SER A 110 -6.58 13.61 -42.40
N THR A 111 -6.19 12.37 -42.13
CA THR A 111 -6.20 11.82 -40.76
C THR A 111 -4.79 11.87 -40.20
N THR A 112 -4.64 12.47 -39.02
CA THR A 112 -3.37 12.51 -38.28
C THR A 112 -3.56 11.91 -36.88
N THR A 113 -2.56 11.17 -36.40
CA THR A 113 -2.57 10.60 -35.05
C THR A 113 -1.61 11.41 -34.18
N PRO A 114 -2.11 12.21 -33.21
CA PRO A 114 -1.23 12.97 -32.33
C PRO A 114 -0.47 12.03 -31.40
N THR A 115 0.80 12.32 -31.14
CA THR A 115 1.67 11.54 -30.25
C THR A 115 2.25 12.42 -29.16
N ARG A 116 2.51 11.83 -27.99
CA ARG A 116 3.33 12.45 -26.93
C ARG A 116 4.33 11.44 -26.38
N THR A 117 5.55 11.91 -26.14
CA THR A 117 6.63 11.10 -25.58
C THR A 117 6.77 11.38 -24.09
N ILE A 118 6.95 10.32 -23.29
CA ILE A 118 7.23 10.42 -21.86
C ILE A 118 8.66 9.93 -21.64
N THR A 119 9.48 10.77 -21.01
CA THR A 119 10.84 10.40 -20.62
C THR A 119 10.88 9.96 -19.16
N LEU A 120 11.72 8.98 -18.85
CA LEU A 120 11.94 8.53 -17.47
C LEU A 120 12.58 9.61 -16.59
N ALA A 121 13.30 10.56 -17.17
CA ALA A 121 13.90 11.68 -16.45
C ALA A 121 12.84 12.60 -15.80
N ASP A 122 11.64 12.64 -16.37
CA ASP A 122 10.50 13.41 -15.83
C ASP A 122 9.75 12.67 -14.70
N LEU A 123 10.15 11.43 -14.38
CA LEU A 123 9.52 10.57 -13.38
C LEU A 123 10.42 10.42 -12.14
N ARG A 124 9.79 10.34 -10.97
CA ARG A 124 10.50 9.90 -9.75
C ARG A 124 10.62 8.39 -9.79
N ILE A 125 11.82 7.84 -9.73
CA ILE A 125 12.06 6.39 -9.76
C ILE A 125 12.27 5.86 -8.33
N ILE A 126 11.52 4.84 -7.95
CA ILE A 126 11.74 4.06 -6.72
C ILE A 126 12.53 2.81 -7.09
N ASP A 127 13.73 2.68 -6.55
CA ASP A 127 14.53 1.46 -6.66
C ASP A 127 14.07 0.45 -5.60
N VAL A 128 13.68 -0.75 -6.04
CA VAL A 128 13.29 -1.84 -5.14
C VAL A 128 14.19 -3.03 -5.43
N ASP A 129 15.13 -3.29 -4.53
CA ASP A 129 15.90 -4.54 -4.51
C ASP A 129 15.47 -5.38 -3.30
N THR A 130 14.48 -6.24 -3.51
CA THR A 130 13.94 -7.12 -2.47
C THR A 130 14.92 -8.21 -2.05
N ASP A 131 15.88 -8.56 -2.89
CA ASP A 131 16.75 -9.72 -2.69
C ASP A 131 17.95 -9.41 -1.78
N GLN A 132 18.24 -8.12 -1.58
CA GLN A 132 19.29 -7.64 -0.68
C GLN A 132 18.79 -7.21 0.70
N ILE A 133 17.48 -7.28 0.97
CA ILE A 133 16.95 -7.02 2.31
C ILE A 133 17.34 -8.21 3.19
N PRO A 134 18.25 -8.06 4.18
CA PRO A 134 18.62 -9.17 5.02
C PRO A 134 17.36 -9.70 5.72
N ALA A 135 17.21 -11.03 5.90
CA ALA A 135 16.03 -11.62 6.55
C ALA A 135 15.71 -10.98 7.92
N SER A 136 16.75 -10.45 8.55
CA SER A 136 16.68 -9.70 9.82
C SER A 136 15.95 -8.34 9.71
N ALA A 137 15.80 -7.77 8.52
CA ALA A 137 15.07 -6.53 8.21
C ALA A 137 13.63 -6.77 7.75
N ALA A 138 13.12 -8.00 7.86
CA ALA A 138 11.70 -8.29 7.63
C ALA A 138 10.83 -7.38 8.50
N GLY A 139 9.87 -6.69 7.88
CA GLY A 139 8.99 -5.73 8.55
C GLY A 139 9.52 -4.28 8.59
N TRP A 140 10.75 -4.00 8.17
CA TRP A 140 11.27 -2.62 8.08
C TRP A 140 10.76 -1.91 6.83
N THR A 141 10.18 -0.72 7.01
CA THR A 141 9.70 0.15 5.93
C THR A 141 10.38 1.51 6.05
N ALA A 142 11.13 1.94 5.03
CA ALA A 142 11.76 3.26 5.02
C ALA A 142 10.69 4.39 5.09
N ALA A 143 11.03 5.50 5.74
CA ALA A 143 10.13 6.64 5.81
C ALA A 143 9.91 7.23 4.39
N PRO A 144 8.70 7.76 4.09
CA PRO A 144 8.35 8.23 2.74
C PRO A 144 9.33 9.25 2.16
N ASP A 145 9.93 10.06 3.02
CA ASP A 145 10.88 11.12 2.65
C ASP A 145 12.21 10.58 2.09
N TYR A 146 12.55 9.33 2.39
CA TYR A 146 13.80 8.68 1.98
C TYR A 146 13.61 7.69 0.82
N LEU A 147 12.38 7.52 0.32
CA LEU A 147 12.09 6.69 -0.84
C LEU A 147 12.68 7.31 -2.12
N GLY A 148 13.57 6.60 -2.82
CA GLY A 148 14.21 7.06 -4.06
C GLY A 148 15.58 7.73 -3.88
N LEU A 149 16.17 7.67 -2.69
CA LEU A 149 17.59 7.92 -2.52
C LEU A 149 18.36 6.62 -2.83
N PRO A 150 19.42 6.65 -3.66
CA PRO A 150 20.30 5.51 -3.85
C PRO A 150 21.17 5.34 -2.60
N ALA A 151 20.58 4.82 -1.52
CA ALA A 151 21.31 4.46 -0.31
C ALA A 151 21.85 3.03 -0.47
N PRO A 152 23.13 2.77 -0.12
CA PRO A 152 23.59 1.39 0.00
C PRO A 152 22.74 0.67 1.05
N LEU A 153 22.29 -0.56 0.78
CA LEU A 153 21.41 -1.34 1.67
C LEU A 153 21.97 -1.60 3.08
N THR A 154 23.27 -1.37 3.28
CA THR A 154 23.92 -1.37 4.60
C THR A 154 23.60 -0.13 5.44
N ALA A 155 23.12 0.94 4.82
CA ALA A 155 22.65 2.17 5.46
C ALA A 155 21.11 2.17 5.42
N LEU A 156 20.49 1.39 6.31
CA LEU A 156 19.05 1.44 6.48
C LEU A 156 18.68 2.84 6.97
N VAL A 157 18.10 3.63 6.05
CA VAL A 157 17.59 4.98 6.27
C VAL A 157 16.50 4.99 7.35
N PRO A 158 16.22 6.16 7.96
CA PRO A 158 15.12 6.28 8.91
C PRO A 158 13.82 5.69 8.39
N GLY A 159 13.12 4.96 9.24
CA GLY A 159 11.98 4.14 8.85
C GLY A 159 11.19 3.63 10.05
N SER A 160 10.33 2.65 9.78
CA SER A 160 9.44 2.03 10.75
C SER A 160 9.54 0.52 10.70
N LEU A 161 9.74 -0.11 11.85
CA LEU A 161 9.67 -1.56 12.03
C LEU A 161 8.22 -1.93 12.35
N GLY A 162 7.55 -2.64 11.45
CA GLY A 162 6.22 -3.22 11.68
C GLY A 162 6.28 -4.64 12.27
N GLY A 163 5.14 -5.14 12.74
CA GLY A 163 5.03 -6.48 13.33
C GLY A 163 5.72 -6.61 14.69
N VAL A 164 5.83 -5.49 15.42
CA VAL A 164 6.50 -5.44 16.72
C VAL A 164 5.84 -6.37 17.76
N PRO A 165 4.49 -6.50 17.85
CA PRO A 165 3.86 -7.43 18.77
C PRO A 165 4.27 -8.90 18.55
N GLU A 166 4.38 -9.32 17.29
CA GLU A 166 4.82 -10.67 16.91
C GLU A 166 6.31 -10.89 17.24
N LEU A 167 7.15 -9.88 16.99
CA LEU A 167 8.58 -9.93 17.36
C LEU A 167 8.80 -10.04 18.89
N VAL A 168 7.93 -9.39 19.68
CA VAL A 168 7.94 -9.47 21.14
C VAL A 168 7.40 -10.83 21.59
N GLU A 169 6.32 -11.33 20.98
CA GLU A 169 5.76 -12.65 21.23
C GLU A 169 6.81 -13.75 21.05
N ASP A 170 7.48 -13.79 19.90
CA ASP A 170 8.48 -14.82 19.56
C ASP A 170 9.61 -14.94 20.60
N ARG A 171 9.92 -13.83 21.29
CA ARG A 171 10.99 -13.78 22.30
C ARG A 171 10.53 -14.19 23.70
N ILE A 172 9.27 -13.97 24.03
CA ILE A 172 8.72 -14.24 25.37
C ILE A 172 8.09 -15.65 25.43
N ASN A 173 7.59 -16.14 24.30
CA ASN A 173 6.96 -17.44 24.20
C ASN A 173 7.96 -18.59 24.45
N GLY A 174 7.64 -19.51 25.37
CA GLY A 174 8.52 -20.61 25.75
C GLY A 174 8.59 -20.86 27.27
N ASN A 175 9.22 -21.97 27.67
CA ASN A 175 9.52 -22.35 29.08
C ASN A 175 8.39 -22.06 30.10
N GLY A 176 7.20 -22.60 29.87
CA GLY A 176 6.08 -22.48 30.81
C GLY A 176 5.29 -21.16 30.71
N ARG A 177 5.56 -20.36 29.68
CA ARG A 177 4.83 -19.15 29.31
C ARG A 177 4.15 -19.35 27.96
N ARG A 178 2.92 -18.86 27.85
CA ARG A 178 2.17 -18.80 26.60
C ARG A 178 1.77 -17.36 26.35
N VAL A 179 2.07 -16.86 25.17
CA VAL A 179 1.72 -15.50 24.78
C VAL A 179 0.55 -15.56 23.79
N LYS A 180 -0.36 -14.60 23.87
CA LYS A 180 -1.43 -14.37 22.89
C LYS A 180 -1.41 -12.90 22.50
N VAL A 181 -1.17 -12.63 21.21
CA VAL A 181 -1.28 -11.28 20.64
C VAL A 181 -2.74 -10.98 20.33
N TRP A 182 -3.26 -9.91 20.92
CA TRP A 182 -4.52 -9.30 20.51
C TRP A 182 -4.19 -8.13 19.60
N ALA A 183 -4.35 -8.36 18.30
CA ALA A 183 -4.06 -7.36 17.28
C ALA A 183 -4.80 -6.05 17.55
N ALA A 184 -4.08 -4.95 17.33
CA ALA A 184 -4.65 -3.61 17.38
C ALA A 184 -5.79 -3.48 16.37
N ARG A 185 -6.90 -2.83 16.75
CA ARG A 185 -7.96 -2.50 15.80
C ARG A 185 -7.47 -1.41 14.85
N HIS A 186 -8.12 -1.28 13.69
CA HIS A 186 -7.74 -0.29 12.69
C HIS A 186 -7.64 1.12 13.32
N GLY A 187 -6.46 1.74 13.24
CA GLY A 187 -6.19 3.07 13.79
C GLY A 187 -5.68 3.11 15.24
N GLN A 188 -5.47 1.96 15.89
CA GLN A 188 -4.79 1.91 17.20
C GLN A 188 -3.28 1.77 17.03
N GLU A 189 -2.52 2.52 17.82
CA GLU A 189 -1.05 2.53 17.80
C GLU A 189 -0.43 1.40 18.63
N HIS A 190 -1.22 0.79 19.53
CA HIS A 190 -0.78 -0.28 20.43
C HIS A 190 -1.65 -1.53 20.29
N ALA A 191 -1.01 -2.68 20.36
CA ALA A 191 -1.61 -4.00 20.50
C ALA A 191 -1.49 -4.48 21.96
N THR A 192 -2.39 -5.37 22.38
CA THR A 192 -2.34 -5.96 23.73
C THR A 192 -1.74 -7.36 23.65
N LEU A 193 -0.64 -7.57 24.37
CA LEU A 193 -0.05 -8.89 24.59
C LEU A 193 -0.57 -9.46 25.91
N VAL A 194 -1.13 -10.67 25.85
CA VAL A 194 -1.56 -11.43 27.03
C VAL A 194 -0.57 -12.56 27.26
N VAL A 195 0.19 -12.49 28.35
CA VAL A 195 1.18 -13.48 28.73
C VAL A 195 0.61 -14.33 29.87
N GLU A 196 0.28 -15.58 29.57
CA GLU A 196 -0.12 -16.61 30.53
C GLU A 196 1.12 -17.33 31.05
N PHE A 197 1.38 -17.31 32.37
CA PHE A 197 2.54 -17.98 32.96
C PHE A 197 2.18 -18.75 34.23
N GLN A 198 2.93 -19.82 34.51
CA GLN A 198 2.72 -20.69 35.66
C GLN A 198 3.44 -20.16 36.90
N VAL A 199 2.73 -20.15 38.03
CA VAL A 199 3.25 -19.74 39.33
C VAL A 199 3.03 -20.86 40.33
N ALA A 200 4.09 -21.22 41.07
CA ALA A 200 3.99 -22.14 42.18
C ALA A 200 3.18 -21.50 43.31
N TYR A 201 2.05 -22.12 43.63
CA TYR A 201 1.14 -21.68 44.68
C TYR A 201 1.10 -22.74 45.78
N ALA A 202 1.59 -22.38 46.97
CA ALA A 202 1.35 -23.20 48.15
C ALA A 202 -0.09 -22.94 48.63
N ASP A 203 -1.04 -23.78 48.22
CA ASP A 203 -2.36 -23.74 48.82
C ASP A 203 -2.22 -24.11 50.31
N ALA A 204 -3.01 -23.46 51.18
CA ALA A 204 -3.02 -23.77 52.62
C ALA A 204 -3.52 -25.20 52.91
N ARG A 205 -3.95 -25.93 51.87
CA ARG A 205 -4.31 -27.34 51.92
C ARG A 205 -3.08 -28.19 52.23
N THR A 206 -3.08 -28.76 53.44
CA THR A 206 -2.07 -29.73 53.86
C THR A 206 -2.58 -31.14 53.66
N ARG A 207 -1.77 -31.99 52.99
CA ARG A 207 -2.05 -33.43 52.89
C ARG A 207 -1.36 -34.15 54.04
N MET A 208 -2.04 -35.11 54.66
CA MET A 208 -1.41 -35.99 55.63
C MET A 208 -0.56 -37.02 54.89
N VAL A 209 0.75 -37.01 55.14
CA VAL A 209 1.70 -37.99 54.62
C VAL A 209 2.31 -38.73 55.79
N LYS A 210 2.50 -40.05 55.67
CA LYS A 210 3.22 -40.81 56.71
C LYS A 210 4.66 -40.30 56.81
N LYS A 211 5.12 -40.04 58.03
CA LYS A 211 6.49 -39.57 58.27
C LYS A 211 7.53 -40.65 57.95
N ASP A 212 7.15 -41.91 58.10
CA ASP A 212 7.94 -43.09 57.77
C ASP A 212 7.03 -44.11 57.04
N PRO A 213 7.35 -44.49 55.80
CA PRO A 213 6.53 -45.44 55.03
C PRO A 213 6.39 -46.82 55.70
N TRP A 214 7.34 -47.22 56.53
CA TRP A 214 7.46 -48.58 57.06
C TRP A 214 6.96 -48.75 58.50
N ASN A 215 6.61 -47.65 59.18
CA ASN A 215 6.15 -47.69 60.56
C ASN A 215 4.61 -47.83 60.64
N SER A 216 4.14 -48.80 61.45
CA SER A 216 2.72 -49.13 61.61
C SER A 216 1.99 -48.27 62.66
N ARG A 217 2.71 -47.49 63.49
CA ARG A 217 2.12 -46.56 64.45
C ARG A 217 1.67 -45.26 63.76
N ARG A 218 0.56 -44.65 64.22
CA ARG A 218 -0.02 -43.41 63.67
C ARG A 218 0.95 -42.21 63.80
N ASN A 219 1.88 -42.08 62.85
CA ASN A 219 2.82 -40.97 62.74
C ASN A 219 2.69 -40.33 61.35
N ALA A 220 1.78 -39.37 61.23
CA ALA A 220 1.55 -38.60 60.00
C ALA A 220 1.98 -37.15 60.21
N LYS A 221 2.65 -36.56 59.21
CA LYS A 221 2.96 -35.14 59.16
C LYS A 221 2.12 -34.50 58.05
N ARG A 222 1.54 -33.34 58.34
CA ARG A 222 0.89 -32.50 57.32
C ARG A 222 1.98 -31.79 56.52
N ILE A 223 2.01 -32.03 55.21
CA ILE A 223 2.93 -31.37 54.28
C ILE A 223 2.10 -30.44 53.38
N PRO A 224 2.54 -29.20 53.11
CA PRO A 224 1.88 -28.33 52.15
C PRO A 224 1.88 -28.99 50.76
N VAL A 225 0.76 -28.89 50.04
CA VAL A 225 0.66 -29.34 48.66
C VAL A 225 0.96 -28.12 47.78
N THR A 226 2.05 -28.19 47.02
CA THR A 226 2.34 -27.19 45.98
C THR A 226 1.41 -27.43 44.80
N ASP A 227 0.55 -26.46 44.52
CA ASP A 227 -0.28 -26.41 43.32
C ASP A 227 0.35 -25.40 42.33
N THR A 228 0.01 -25.49 41.04
CA THR A 228 0.46 -24.53 40.03
C THR A 228 -0.75 -23.80 39.47
N LYS A 229 -0.75 -22.48 39.57
CA LYS A 229 -1.82 -21.65 38.99
C LYS A 229 -1.27 -20.83 37.82
N PHE A 230 -2.13 -20.60 36.83
CA PHE A 230 -1.83 -19.71 35.72
C PHE A 230 -2.24 -18.28 36.09
N VAL A 231 -1.37 -17.33 35.74
CA VAL A 231 -1.59 -15.89 35.90
C VAL A 231 -1.45 -15.24 34.53
N GLU A 232 -2.28 -14.21 34.28
CA GLU A 232 -2.28 -13.45 33.03
C GLU A 232 -1.66 -12.07 33.29
N LEU A 233 -0.68 -11.70 32.46
CA LEU A 233 -0.13 -10.34 32.38
C LEU A 233 -0.62 -9.70 31.07
N HIS A 234 -1.21 -8.51 31.16
CA HIS A 234 -1.62 -7.73 30.00
C HIS A 234 -0.63 -6.58 29.78
N ALA A 235 0.10 -6.62 28.67
CA ALA A 235 1.06 -5.57 28.30
C ALA A 235 0.60 -4.85 27.02
N GLN A 236 0.76 -3.52 26.97
CA GLN A 236 0.53 -2.73 25.75
C GLN A 236 1.85 -2.58 25.01
N VAL A 237 1.88 -2.93 23.73
CA VAL A 237 3.09 -2.88 22.89
C VAL A 237 2.77 -2.15 21.59
N PRO A 238 3.63 -1.23 21.13
CA PRO A 238 3.41 -0.52 19.87
C PRO A 238 3.29 -1.48 18.69
N VAL A 239 2.42 -1.18 17.74
CA VAL A 239 2.26 -1.97 16.50
C VAL A 239 3.47 -1.81 15.59
N ALA A 240 4.08 -0.62 15.60
CA ALA A 240 5.27 -0.29 14.84
C ALA A 240 6.19 0.66 15.63
N ILE A 241 7.49 0.61 15.36
CA ILE A 241 8.51 1.48 15.97
C ILE A 241 9.20 2.28 14.87
N THR A 242 9.11 3.61 14.94
CA THR A 242 9.89 4.50 14.09
C THR A 242 11.29 4.71 14.66
N ALA A 243 12.31 4.60 13.82
CA ALA A 243 13.70 4.82 14.23
C ALA A 243 14.58 5.27 13.06
N ASP A 244 15.73 5.86 13.38
CA ASP A 244 16.70 6.30 12.37
C ASP A 244 17.45 5.14 11.70
N THR A 245 17.52 3.98 12.39
CA THR A 245 18.14 2.75 11.89
C THR A 245 17.38 1.53 12.39
N LEU A 246 17.52 0.40 11.69
CA LEU A 246 16.94 -0.87 12.12
C LEU A 246 17.50 -1.37 13.46
N ASP A 247 18.79 -1.16 13.72
CA ASP A 247 19.40 -1.59 14.98
C ASP A 247 18.82 -0.80 16.16
N ALA A 248 18.56 0.50 15.99
CA ALA A 248 17.88 1.30 17.01
C ALA A 248 16.45 0.77 17.26
N ALA A 249 15.70 0.43 16.21
CA ALA A 249 14.37 -0.17 16.38
C ALA A 249 14.43 -1.54 17.10
N ARG A 250 15.45 -2.36 16.84
CA ARG A 250 15.64 -3.65 17.55
C ARG A 250 16.04 -3.48 19.00
N VAL A 251 16.88 -2.49 19.31
CA VAL A 251 17.22 -2.15 20.69
C VAL A 251 15.95 -1.78 21.46
N GLU A 252 15.04 -1.06 20.81
CA GLU A 252 13.75 -0.72 21.39
C GLU A 252 12.84 -1.93 21.60
N VAL A 253 12.79 -2.87 20.64
CA VAL A 253 12.11 -4.17 20.84
C VAL A 253 12.71 -4.93 22.02
N ASN A 254 14.05 -4.97 22.15
CA ASN A 254 14.73 -5.62 23.28
C ASN A 254 14.36 -4.97 24.62
N ARG A 255 14.26 -3.63 24.64
CA ARG A 255 13.85 -2.87 25.83
C ARG A 255 12.44 -3.27 26.27
N ILE A 256 11.49 -3.31 25.34
CA ILE A 256 10.10 -3.73 25.61
C ILE A 256 10.05 -5.16 26.15
N VAL A 257 10.80 -6.09 25.55
CA VAL A 257 10.88 -7.47 26.03
C VAL A 257 11.41 -7.51 27.46
N ALA A 258 12.50 -6.81 27.76
CA ALA A 258 13.08 -6.76 29.09
C ALA A 258 12.13 -6.17 30.14
N GLU A 259 11.32 -5.17 29.77
CA GLU A 259 10.29 -4.60 30.65
C GLU A 259 9.19 -5.62 30.98
N ILE A 260 8.70 -6.35 29.98
CA ILE A 260 7.70 -7.41 30.21
C ILE A 260 8.30 -8.53 31.06
N GLU A 261 9.54 -8.94 30.81
CA GLU A 261 10.23 -9.95 31.62
C GLU A 261 10.43 -9.51 33.07
N ALA A 262 10.73 -8.23 33.30
CA ALA A 262 10.83 -7.67 34.65
C ALA A 262 9.48 -7.74 35.39
N GLN A 263 8.38 -7.43 34.71
CA GLN A 263 7.03 -7.56 35.28
C GLN A 263 6.66 -9.02 35.57
N LEU A 264 7.04 -9.96 34.71
CA LEU A 264 6.84 -11.39 34.95
C LEU A 264 7.64 -11.92 36.15
N ALA A 265 8.73 -11.25 36.53
CA ALA A 265 9.53 -11.58 37.70
C ALA A 265 8.96 -11.00 39.01
N GLU A 266 7.95 -10.14 38.94
CA GLU A 266 7.33 -9.57 40.13
C GLU A 266 6.59 -10.63 40.97
N PRO A 267 6.62 -10.52 42.30
CA PRO A 267 5.87 -11.42 43.16
C PRO A 267 4.37 -11.27 42.90
N VAL A 268 3.70 -12.42 42.93
CA VAL A 268 2.25 -12.54 42.72
C VAL A 268 1.57 -12.63 44.08
N ALA A 269 0.49 -11.87 44.27
CA ALA A 269 -0.28 -11.83 45.50
C ALA A 269 -1.67 -12.44 45.33
N VAL A 270 -2.24 -12.93 46.44
CA VAL A 270 -3.64 -13.40 46.47
C VAL A 270 -4.54 -12.18 46.56
N CYS A 271 -5.40 -11.97 45.57
CA CYS A 271 -6.43 -10.93 45.63
C CYS A 271 -7.69 -11.47 46.30
N ALA A 272 -7.96 -11.06 47.53
CA ALA A 272 -9.15 -11.47 48.28
C ALA A 272 -10.44 -10.75 47.83
N THR A 273 -10.32 -9.64 47.08
CA THR A 273 -11.42 -8.76 46.68
C THR A 273 -11.73 -8.82 45.18
N CYS A 274 -10.93 -9.52 44.40
CA CYS A 274 -11.17 -9.75 42.98
C CYS A 274 -12.30 -10.79 42.82
N ALA A 275 -13.03 -10.74 41.70
CA ALA A 275 -14.11 -11.69 41.41
C ALA A 275 -13.53 -13.09 41.14
N GLY A 276 -13.22 -13.81 42.23
CA GLY A 276 -12.51 -15.09 42.24
C GLY A 276 -11.30 -15.05 43.17
N ALA A 277 -11.01 -16.16 43.87
CA ALA A 277 -9.78 -16.34 44.66
C ALA A 277 -8.58 -16.58 43.72
N GLY A 278 -8.23 -15.53 42.97
CA GLY A 278 -7.18 -15.52 41.96
C GLY A 278 -5.86 -14.97 42.49
N LEU A 279 -4.77 -15.50 41.95
CA LEU A 279 -3.45 -14.90 42.05
C LEU A 279 -3.35 -13.78 41.00
N VAL A 280 -2.87 -12.61 41.41
CA VAL A 280 -2.67 -11.44 40.54
C VAL A 280 -1.30 -10.84 40.81
N LEU A 281 -0.76 -10.08 39.85
CA LEU A 281 0.48 -9.34 40.07
C LEU A 281 0.31 -8.33 41.20
N THR A 282 1.36 -8.13 42.01
CA THR A 282 1.29 -7.26 43.19
C THR A 282 0.96 -5.80 42.86
N GLY A 283 1.30 -5.33 41.65
CA GLY A 283 0.90 -4.02 41.13
C GLY A 283 -0.62 -3.84 41.01
N ASP A 284 -1.35 -4.87 40.58
CA ASP A 284 -2.80 -4.82 40.33
C ASP A 284 -3.66 -4.86 41.60
N VAL A 285 -3.06 -5.17 42.76
CA VAL A 285 -3.75 -5.20 44.06
C VAL A 285 -4.04 -3.78 44.57
N ARG A 286 -3.34 -2.76 44.06
CA ARG A 286 -3.47 -1.37 44.50
C ARG A 286 -4.37 -0.55 43.58
N GLU A 287 -5.68 -0.82 43.54
CA GLU A 287 -6.67 0.21 43.12
C GLU A 287 -8.13 -0.20 43.34
N ARG A 288 -8.53 -0.48 44.58
CA ARG A 288 -9.91 -0.18 45.05
C ARG A 288 -9.87 0.22 46.52
N LYS A 289 -9.39 1.44 46.79
CA LYS A 289 -9.86 2.14 47.99
C LYS A 289 -11.25 2.69 47.67
N LEU A 290 -12.25 2.13 48.33
CA LEU A 290 -13.52 2.81 48.58
C LEU A 290 -13.26 4.09 49.39
#